data_AF-R7A285-F1
#
_entry.id   AF-R7A285-F1
#
_cell.length_a   1.000
_cell.length_b   1.000
_cell.length_c   1.000
_cell.angle_alpha   90.00
_cell.angle_beta   90.00
_cell.angle_gamma   90.00
#
_symmetry.space_group_name_H-M   'P 1'
#
loop_
_entity.id
_entity.type
_entity.pdbx_description
1 polymer ?
#
loop_
_entity_poly.entity_id
_entity_poly.type
_entity_poly.pdbx_seq_one_letter_code
_entity_poly.pdbx_strand_id
1 'polypeptide(L)'
;MKKTFTKKTLAAGIAAALMTLTATHAHAKETFIYGQNQQSLTVSTLNEDGKTLTPKWKYEYQYDTLGTLTEKKAYRWDADRKAWNPAYLLTWGAEGPALQKLSTNK
;
A
#
# COMPACT_ATOMS: atom_id res chain seq x y z
N MET A 1 -1.55 50.23 -5.90
CA MET A 1 -0.95 49.43 -4.80
C MET A 1 -1.19 47.95 -5.10
N LYS A 2 -0.13 47.18 -5.33
CA LYS A 2 -0.20 45.76 -5.75
C LYS A 2 -0.21 44.87 -4.50
N LYS A 3 -1.26 44.06 -4.30
CA LYS A 3 -1.39 43.15 -3.16
C LYS A 3 -0.65 41.85 -3.45
N THR A 4 0.42 41.59 -2.71
CA THR A 4 1.22 40.36 -2.83
C THR A 4 0.62 39.28 -1.94
N PHE A 5 0.11 38.20 -2.54
CA PHE A 5 -0.33 37.01 -1.81
C PHE A 5 0.83 36.01 -1.73
N THR A 6 1.43 35.91 -0.55
CA THR A 6 2.47 34.91 -0.26
C THR A 6 1.80 33.54 -0.10
N LYS A 7 2.06 32.62 -1.05
CA LYS A 7 1.60 31.23 -0.98
C LYS A 7 2.35 30.52 0.14
N LYS A 8 1.65 30.11 1.19
CA LYS A 8 2.18 29.23 2.24
C LYS A 8 2.23 27.80 1.69
N THR A 9 3.43 27.30 1.44
CA THR A 9 3.67 25.89 1.10
C THR A 9 3.45 25.05 2.37
N LEU A 10 2.35 24.29 2.43
CA LEU A 10 2.18 23.26 3.44
C LEU A 10 3.05 22.06 3.06
N ALA A 11 4.16 21.87 3.77
CA ALA A 11 4.86 20.58 3.78
C ALA A 11 3.99 19.58 4.53
N ALA A 12 3.42 18.60 3.82
CA ALA A 12 2.70 17.48 4.44
C ALA A 12 3.70 16.60 5.17
N GLY A 13 3.77 16.73 6.50
CA GLY A 13 4.58 15.87 7.36
C GLY A 13 4.00 14.46 7.39
N ILE A 14 4.79 13.46 7.01
CA ILE A 14 4.45 12.05 7.15
C ILE A 14 4.59 11.71 8.64
N ALA A 15 3.46 11.57 9.34
CA ALA A 15 3.45 11.11 10.72
C ALA A 15 3.61 9.58 10.73
N ALA A 16 4.82 9.09 11.04
CA ALA A 16 5.04 7.69 11.36
C ALA A 16 4.78 7.47 12.86
N ALA A 17 3.64 6.85 13.21
CA ALA A 17 3.37 6.45 14.59
C ALA A 17 4.17 5.18 14.93
N LEU A 18 5.20 5.32 15.77
CA LEU A 18 5.96 4.20 16.33
C LEU A 18 5.30 3.76 17.66
N MET A 19 4.56 2.65 17.64
CA MET A 19 4.17 1.96 18.88
C MET A 19 5.27 0.96 19.26
N THR A 20 5.94 1.19 20.39
CA THR A 20 6.91 0.24 20.96
C THR A 20 6.19 -0.84 21.78
N LEU A 21 6.22 -2.09 21.31
CA LEU A 21 5.73 -3.26 22.04
C LEU A 21 6.93 -3.97 22.70
N THR A 22 6.93 -4.08 24.02
CA THR A 22 7.96 -4.82 24.78
C THR A 22 7.77 -6.32 24.56
N ALA A 23 8.75 -7.00 23.95
CA ALA A 23 8.68 -8.43 23.67
C ALA A 23 9.62 -9.23 24.59
N THR A 24 9.05 -10.14 25.39
CA THR A 24 9.73 -11.32 25.91
C THR A 24 10.00 -12.26 24.73
N HIS A 25 11.27 -12.39 24.33
CA HIS A 25 11.81 -13.35 23.36
C HIS A 25 10.88 -13.74 22.19
N ALA A 26 10.39 -12.74 21.46
CA ALA A 26 9.87 -12.95 20.11
C ALA A 26 11.01 -12.66 19.13
N HIS A 27 11.49 -13.68 18.41
CA HIS A 27 12.24 -13.44 17.18
C HIS A 27 11.32 -12.58 16.31
N ALA A 28 11.64 -11.30 16.10
CA ALA A 28 10.81 -10.39 15.32
C ALA A 28 10.77 -10.88 13.87
N LYS A 29 9.78 -11.75 13.59
CA LYS A 29 9.56 -12.42 12.32
C LYS A 29 8.92 -11.39 11.37
N GLU A 30 9.77 -10.59 10.75
CA GLU A 30 9.48 -9.57 9.73
C GLU A 30 8.70 -8.32 10.20
N THR A 31 9.36 -7.16 10.20
CA THR A 31 8.70 -5.86 10.38
C THR A 31 8.06 -5.41 9.08
N PHE A 32 6.73 -5.25 9.06
CA PHE A 32 6.00 -4.72 7.90
C PHE A 32 5.99 -3.19 7.87
N ILE A 33 6.26 -2.63 6.69
CA ILE A 33 6.24 -1.20 6.40
C ILE A 33 5.16 -0.95 5.34
N TYR A 34 4.31 0.05 5.60
CA TYR A 34 3.18 0.41 4.75
C TYR A 34 3.42 1.77 4.09
N GLY A 35 3.47 1.79 2.76
CA GLY A 35 3.47 3.01 1.97
C GLY A 35 2.11 3.21 1.33
N GLN A 36 1.37 4.25 1.69
CA GLN A 36 0.01 4.48 1.23
C GLN A 36 -0.17 5.86 0.61
N ASN A 37 -0.96 5.93 -0.45
CA ASN A 37 -1.58 7.17 -0.94
C ASN A 37 -3.09 6.94 -1.17
N GLN A 38 -3.78 7.91 -1.78
CA GLN A 38 -5.23 7.82 -1.99
C GLN A 38 -5.68 6.63 -2.85
N GLN A 39 -4.84 6.15 -3.76
CA GLN A 39 -5.22 5.16 -4.78
C GLN A 39 -4.42 3.86 -4.68
N SER A 40 -3.46 3.78 -3.76
CA SER A 40 -2.60 2.60 -3.64
C SER A 40 -2.04 2.39 -2.24
N LEU A 41 -1.77 1.12 -1.94
CA LEU A 41 -1.08 0.67 -0.74
C LEU A 41 0.01 -0.31 -1.15
N THR A 42 1.24 -0.06 -0.76
CA THR A 42 2.36 -0.99 -0.88
C THR A 42 2.74 -1.50 0.50
N VAL A 43 2.89 -2.82 0.61
CA VAL A 43 3.35 -3.51 1.81
C VAL A 43 4.74 -4.07 1.52
N SER A 44 5.69 -3.73 2.39
CA SER A 44 7.07 -4.16 2.30
C SER A 44 7.53 -4.74 3.64
N THR A 45 8.63 -5.49 3.65
CA THR A 45 9.33 -5.89 4.87
C THR A 45 10.63 -5.12 5.00
N LEU A 46 10.97 -4.71 6.23
CA LEU A 46 12.30 -4.22 6.56
C LEU A 46 13.27 -5.41 6.56
N ASN A 47 14.35 -5.30 5.80
CA ASN A 47 15.38 -6.32 5.73
C ASN A 47 16.25 -6.29 7.00
N GLU A 48 17.03 -7.35 7.21
CA GLU A 48 17.88 -7.52 8.40
C GLU A 48 18.91 -6.39 8.59
N ASP A 49 19.31 -5.74 7.50
CA ASP A 49 20.20 -4.57 7.53
C ASP A 49 19.57 -3.33 8.20
N GLY A 50 18.26 -3.37 8.49
CA GLY A 50 17.51 -2.30 9.11
C GLY A 50 17.36 -1.04 8.25
N LYS A 51 17.74 -1.10 6.97
CA LYS A 51 17.83 0.06 6.06
C LYS A 51 17.08 -0.14 4.76
N THR A 52 17.07 -1.36 4.23
CA THR A 52 16.47 -1.67 2.94
C THR A 52 15.12 -2.34 3.11
N LEU A 53 14.25 -2.11 2.13
CA LEU A 53 12.90 -2.66 2.10
C LEU A 53 12.74 -3.63 0.93
N THR A 54 12.08 -4.74 1.18
CA THR A 54 11.65 -5.67 0.13
C THR A 54 10.14 -5.59 -0.03
N PRO A 55 9.61 -5.20 -1.20
CA PRO A 55 8.17 -5.20 -1.45
C PRO A 55 7.58 -6.61 -1.37
N LYS A 56 6.33 -6.71 -0.93
CA LYS A 56 5.59 -7.98 -0.83
C LYS A 56 4.27 -7.91 -1.59
N TRP A 57 3.49 -6.85 -1.33
CA TRP A 57 2.18 -6.65 -1.94
C TRP A 57 2.00 -5.21 -2.39
N LYS A 58 1.24 -5.05 -3.47
CA LYS A 58 0.70 -3.76 -3.90
C LYS A 58 -0.79 -3.90 -4.10
N TYR A 59 -1.54 -2.91 -3.65
CA TYR A 59 -2.97 -2.77 -3.90
C TYR A 59 -3.20 -1.46 -4.62
N GLU A 60 -4.07 -1.49 -5.62
CA GLU A 60 -4.58 -0.33 -6.32
C GLU A 60 -6.09 -0.29 -6.12
N TYR A 61 -6.61 0.90 -5.83
CA TYR A 61 -8.01 1.14 -5.50
C TYR A 61 -8.62 2.05 -6.56
N GLN A 62 -9.83 1.69 -7.00
CA GLN A 62 -10.65 2.55 -7.85
C GLN A 62 -11.89 2.96 -7.09
N TYR A 63 -12.29 4.20 -7.30
CA TYR A 63 -13.45 4.81 -6.66
C TYR A 63 -14.37 5.38 -7.72
N ASP A 64 -15.67 5.33 -7.48
CA ASP A 64 -16.64 6.03 -8.32
C ASP A 64 -16.60 7.56 -8.08
N THR A 65 -17.47 8.29 -8.78
CA THR A 65 -17.57 9.76 -8.64
C THR A 65 -18.06 10.21 -7.27
N LEU A 66 -18.64 9.32 -6.46
CA LEU A 66 -19.11 9.59 -5.10
C LEU A 66 -18.04 9.22 -4.05
N GLY A 67 -16.90 8.66 -4.47
CA GLY A 67 -15.84 8.21 -3.58
C GLY A 67 -16.07 6.81 -3.00
N THR A 68 -17.02 6.04 -3.52
CA THR A 68 -17.25 4.65 -3.11
C THR A 68 -16.21 3.74 -3.75
N LEU A 69 -15.61 2.84 -2.98
CA LEU A 69 -14.66 1.85 -3.50
C LEU A 69 -15.38 0.89 -4.44
N THR A 70 -14.99 0.88 -5.71
CA THR A 70 -15.56 -0.02 -6.73
C THR A 70 -14.64 -1.19 -7.04
N GLU A 71 -13.33 -0.99 -6.98
CA GLU A 71 -12.35 -2.04 -7.27
C GLU A 71 -11.15 -1.99 -6.34
N LYS A 72 -10.64 -3.18 -6.01
CA LYS A 72 -9.33 -3.38 -5.37
C LYS A 72 -8.56 -4.42 -6.17
N LYS A 73 -7.49 -3.99 -6.84
CA LYS A 73 -6.59 -4.89 -7.57
C LYS A 73 -5.34 -5.16 -6.75
N ALA A 74 -5.01 -6.42 -6.57
CA ALA A 74 -3.86 -6.85 -5.79
C ALA A 74 -2.76 -7.43 -6.68
N TYR A 75 -1.52 -7.13 -6.33
CA TYR A 75 -0.32 -7.59 -6.99
C TYR A 75 0.67 -8.17 -5.98
N ARG A 76 1.30 -9.28 -6.35
CA ARG A 76 2.42 -9.87 -5.59
C ARG A 76 3.74 -9.41 -6.18
N TRP A 77 4.71 -9.13 -5.33
CA TRP A 77 6.06 -8.87 -5.77
C TRP A 77 6.74 -10.16 -6.23
N ASP A 78 7.31 -10.14 -7.42
CA ASP A 78 8.19 -11.17 -7.96
C ASP A 78 9.62 -10.68 -7.78
N ALA A 79 10.34 -11.27 -6.83
CA ALA A 79 11.69 -10.85 -6.49
C ALA A 79 12.70 -11.19 -7.61
N ASP A 80 12.48 -12.31 -8.31
CA ASP A 80 13.37 -12.78 -9.37
C ASP A 80 13.27 -11.86 -10.59
N ARG A 81 12.04 -11.47 -10.96
CA ARG A 81 11.78 -10.56 -12.09
C ARG A 81 11.81 -9.09 -11.72
N LYS A 82 11.88 -8.78 -10.43
CA LYS A 82 11.75 -7.43 -9.87
C LYS A 82 10.50 -6.70 -10.41
N ALA A 83 9.36 -7.41 -10.42
CA ALA A 83 8.13 -6.94 -11.05
C ALA A 83 6.88 -7.25 -10.21
N TRP A 84 5.78 -6.52 -10.47
CA TRP A 84 4.49 -6.76 -9.85
C TRP A 84 3.63 -7.70 -10.69
N ASN A 85 3.34 -8.90 -10.16
CA ASN A 85 2.47 -9.87 -10.81
C ASN A 85 1.02 -9.70 -10.30
N PRO A 86 0.02 -9.51 -11.17
CA PRO A 86 -1.38 -9.47 -10.76
C PRO A 86 -1.79 -10.75 -10.06
N ALA A 87 -2.44 -10.62 -8.91
CA ALA A 87 -2.86 -11.75 -8.08
C ALA A 87 -4.38 -11.96 -8.14
N TYR A 88 -5.14 -10.91 -7.85
CA TYR A 88 -6.60 -10.93 -7.89
C TYR A 88 -7.17 -9.52 -8.09
N LEU A 89 -8.42 -9.48 -8.51
CA LEU A 89 -9.26 -8.29 -8.55
C LEU A 89 -10.50 -8.55 -7.70
N LEU A 90 -10.82 -7.59 -6.83
CA LEU A 90 -12.06 -7.56 -6.06
C LEU A 90 -12.90 -6.39 -6.57
N THR A 91 -14.11 -6.66 -7.01
CA THR A 91 -15.05 -5.64 -7.50
C THR A 91 -16.29 -5.59 -6.62
N TRP A 92 -16.77 -4.40 -6.28
CA TRP A 92 -18.01 -4.21 -5.53
C TRP A 92 -19.12 -3.74 -6.48
N GLY A 93 -20.17 -4.56 -6.59
CA GLY A 93 -21.39 -4.24 -7.35
C GLY A 93 -22.64 -4.39 -6.50
N ALA A 94 -23.81 -4.25 -7.15
CA ALA A 94 -25.11 -4.35 -6.48
C ALA A 94 -25.36 -5.72 -5.81
N GLU A 95 -24.74 -6.79 -6.32
CA GLU A 95 -24.86 -8.15 -5.80
C GLU A 95 -23.82 -8.47 -4.70
N GLY A 96 -22.95 -7.52 -4.35
CA GLY A 96 -21.88 -7.67 -3.37
C GLY A 96 -20.47 -7.76 -3.98
N PRO A 97 -19.45 -8.08 -3.18
CA PRO A 97 -18.07 -8.19 -3.65
C PRO A 97 -17.84 -9.48 -4.45
N ALA A 98 -17.27 -9.36 -5.64
CA ALA A 98 -16.86 -10.48 -6.50
C ALA A 98 -15.33 -10.57 -6.58
N LEU A 99 -14.79 -11.77 -6.34
CA LEU A 99 -13.35 -12.04 -6.40
C LEU A 99 -12.99 -12.76 -7.70
N GLN A 100 -12.10 -12.15 -8.49
CA GLN A 100 -11.50 -12.74 -9.68
C GLN A 100 -10.02 -13.01 -9.44
N LYS A 101 -9.58 -14.27 -9.55
CA LYS A 101 -8.14 -14.60 -9.53
C LYS A 101 -7.52 -14.20 -10.86
N LEU A 102 -6.43 -13.42 -10.82
CA LEU A 102 -5.73 -12.94 -12.02
C LEU A 102 -4.44 -13.71 -12.32
N SER A 103 -3.89 -14.42 -11.32
CA SER A 103 -2.73 -15.28 -11.55
C SER A 103 -3.16 -16.66 -12.03
N THR A 104 -2.69 -17.09 -13.20
CA THR A 104 -2.65 -18.50 -13.55
C THR A 104 -1.59 -19.19 -12.69
N ASN A 105 -1.95 -20.30 -12.05
CA ASN A 105 -0.96 -21.20 -11.47
C ASN A 105 -0.04 -21.61 -12.64
N LYS A 106 1.25 -21.29 -12.55
CA LYS A 106 2.27 -21.81 -13.46
C LYS A 106 3.14 -22.77 -12.70
#